data_AF-A0A0N4VW31-F1
#
_entry.id   AF-A0A0N4VW31-F1
#
_cell.length_a   1.000
_cell.length_b   1.000
_cell.length_c   1.000
_cell.angle_alpha   90.00
_cell.angle_beta   90.00
_cell.angle_gamma   90.00
#
_symmetry.space_group_name_H-M   'P 1'
#
loop_
_entity.id
_entity.type
_entity.pdbx_description
1 polymer ?
#
loop_
_entity_poly.entity_id
_entity_poly.type
_entity_poly.pdbx_seq_one_letter_code
_entity_poly.pdbx_strand_id
1 'polypeptide(L)'
;RVLNISLYFSRSSTGEPVAFKVDGERFEGGSKTLKFSTNAKYKITLSSKPPAEFHHMHLAGCDLQLHTDDPKSGQYSTEWNTTGIDVCKKGARNNIGLILQVS
;
A
#
# COMPACT_ATOMS: atom_id res chain seq x y z
N ARG A 1 -0.97 19.63 12.80
CA ARG A 1 -1.90 19.52 11.65
C ARG A 1 -2.07 18.03 11.37
N VAL A 2 -3.30 17.52 11.30
CA VAL A 2 -3.55 16.09 11.02
C VAL A 2 -3.62 15.90 9.50
N LEU A 3 -2.86 14.95 8.96
CA LEU A 3 -2.89 14.56 7.56
C LEU A 3 -3.58 13.20 7.46
N ASN A 4 -4.76 13.15 6.85
CA ASN A 4 -5.45 11.90 6.59
C ASN A 4 -4.93 11.32 5.29
N ILE A 5 -4.40 10.10 5.34
CA ILE A 5 -3.86 9.38 4.19
C ILE A 5 -4.79 8.21 3.88
N SER A 6 -5.18 8.04 2.62
CA SER A 6 -5.93 6.88 2.17
C SER A 6 -5.16 6.18 1.05
N LEU A 7 -4.96 4.88 1.23
CA LEU A 7 -4.31 4.00 0.28
C LEU A 7 -5.32 3.00 -0.26
N TYR A 8 -5.29 2.83 -1.57
CA TYR A 8 -6.09 1.84 -2.26
C TYR A 8 -5.17 0.93 -3.06
N PHE A 9 -5.39 -0.38 -2.96
CA PHE A 9 -4.60 -1.39 -3.64
C PHE A 9 -5.52 -2.18 -4.56
N SER A 10 -5.14 -2.35 -5.82
CA SER A 10 -5.82 -3.25 -6.76
C SER A 10 -4.82 -4.06 -7.57
N ARG A 11 -5.22 -5.25 -8.01
CA ARG A 11 -4.36 -6.12 -8.81
C ARG A 11 -4.20 -5.53 -10.21
N SER A 12 -2.98 -5.28 -10.69
CA SER A 12 -2.75 -4.62 -11.99
C SER A 12 -3.37 -5.40 -13.16
N SER A 13 -3.41 -6.73 -13.08
CA SER A 13 -3.92 -7.59 -14.16
C SER A 13 -5.45 -7.64 -14.26
N THR A 14 -6.17 -7.41 -13.16
CA THR A 14 -7.65 -7.57 -13.12
C THR A 14 -8.38 -6.32 -12.68
N GLY A 15 -7.69 -5.34 -12.09
CA GLY A 15 -8.29 -4.15 -11.47
C GLY A 15 -9.01 -4.44 -10.15
N GLU A 16 -9.07 -5.70 -9.71
CA GLU A 16 -9.81 -6.10 -8.52
C GLU A 16 -9.19 -5.53 -7.24
N PRO A 17 -10.00 -5.01 -6.30
CA PRO A 17 -9.51 -4.47 -5.04
C PRO A 17 -8.88 -5.54 -4.17
N VAL A 18 -7.80 -5.19 -3.48
CA VAL A 18 -7.31 -5.98 -2.35
C VAL A 18 -8.19 -5.69 -1.14
N ALA A 19 -9.13 -6.58 -0.87
CA ALA A 19 -10.04 -6.45 0.27
C ALA A 19 -9.38 -6.88 1.59
N PHE A 20 -9.77 -6.22 2.68
CA PHE A 20 -9.43 -6.67 4.02
C PHE A 20 -10.07 -8.02 4.32
N LYS A 21 -9.31 -8.90 4.98
CA LYS A 21 -9.87 -10.06 5.67
C LYS A 21 -10.06 -9.70 7.13
N VAL A 22 -11.20 -10.12 7.69
CA VAL A 22 -11.46 -10.00 9.13
C VAL A 22 -10.76 -11.18 9.80
N ASP A 23 -9.82 -10.86 10.67
CA ASP A 23 -9.04 -11.87 11.42
C ASP A 23 -9.43 -11.90 12.91
N GLY A 24 -10.31 -11.02 13.38
CA GLY A 24 -10.71 -10.95 14.79
C GLY A 24 -9.52 -10.59 15.68
N GLU A 25 -9.37 -11.23 16.84
CA GLU A 25 -8.21 -11.03 17.73
C GLU A 25 -7.09 -12.06 17.47
N ARG A 26 -7.10 -12.71 16.31
CA ARG A 26 -6.16 -13.80 16.00
C ARG A 26 -4.70 -13.35 15.92
N PHE A 27 -4.45 -12.09 15.56
CA PHE A 27 -3.10 -11.56 15.37
C PHE A 27 -2.92 -10.27 16.17
N GLU A 28 -1.78 -10.12 16.84
CA GLU A 28 -1.38 -8.85 17.44
C GLU A 28 -1.25 -7.76 16.36
N GLY A 29 -1.70 -6.55 16.65
CA GLY A 29 -1.56 -5.39 15.75
C GLY A 29 -2.79 -5.04 14.90
N GLY A 30 -3.87 -5.82 14.95
CA GLY A 30 -5.15 -5.38 14.39
C GLY A 30 -6.15 -6.49 14.07
N SER A 31 -7.41 -6.11 13.86
CA SER A 31 -8.51 -7.04 13.57
C SER A 31 -8.70 -7.36 12.08
N LYS A 32 -7.86 -6.78 11.22
CA LYS A 32 -7.95 -6.91 9.77
C LYS A 32 -6.56 -7.01 9.14
N THR A 33 -6.41 -7.87 8.13
CA THR A 33 -5.19 -7.99 7.32
C THR A 33 -5.51 -7.81 5.83
N LEU A 34 -4.63 -7.13 5.09
CA LEU A 34 -4.61 -7.18 3.62
C LEU A 34 -3.85 -8.42 3.15
N LYS A 35 -4.36 -9.10 2.12
CA LYS A 35 -3.75 -10.33 1.60
C LYS A 35 -3.25 -10.12 0.18
N PHE A 36 -1.93 -10.10 0.02
CA PHE A 36 -1.26 -10.00 -1.27
C PHE A 36 -0.79 -11.38 -1.74
N SER A 37 -0.80 -11.59 -3.05
CA SER A 37 -0.15 -12.72 -3.72
C SER A 37 1.31 -12.36 -3.98
N THR A 38 2.20 -13.34 -3.89
CA THR A 38 3.57 -13.23 -4.42
C THR A 38 3.53 -13.34 -5.95
N ASN A 39 4.59 -12.88 -6.62
CA ASN A 39 4.70 -12.89 -8.08
C ASN A 39 3.50 -12.21 -8.78
N ALA A 40 3.05 -11.09 -8.22
CA ALA A 40 1.93 -10.31 -8.73
C ALA A 40 2.26 -8.82 -8.73
N LYS A 41 1.54 -8.07 -9.56
CA LYS A 41 1.64 -6.60 -9.63
C LYS A 41 0.38 -5.96 -9.08
N TYR A 42 0.56 -4.90 -8.31
CA TYR A 42 -0.52 -4.13 -7.70
C TYR A 42 -0.40 -2.66 -8.04
N LYS A 43 -1.49 -2.06 -8.52
CA LYS A 43 -1.63 -0.61 -8.58
C LYS A 43 -1.96 -0.11 -7.17
N ILE A 44 -1.25 0.93 -6.76
CA ILE A 44 -1.49 1.64 -5.50
C ILE A 44 -1.96 3.04 -5.85
N THR A 45 -3.06 3.48 -5.26
CA THR A 45 -3.51 4.87 -5.31
C THR A 45 -3.38 5.47 -3.91
N LEU A 46 -2.67 6.58 -3.81
CA LEU A 46 -2.45 7.34 -2.59
C LEU A 46 -3.24 8.65 -2.69
N SER A 47 -3.95 8.99 -1.62
CA SER A 47 -4.66 10.25 -1.50
C SER A 47 -4.46 10.87 -0.12
N SER A 48 -4.44 12.20 -0.05
CA SER A 48 -4.27 12.93 1.21
C SER A 48 -5.29 14.04 1.40
N LYS A 49 -5.70 14.26 2.66
CA LYS A 49 -6.56 15.36 3.09
C LYS A 49 -6.03 16.00 4.39
N PRO A 50 -5.62 17.27 4.38
CA PRO A 50 -5.54 18.17 3.22
C PRO A 50 -4.51 17.67 2.18
N PRO A 51 -4.52 18.18 0.93
CA PRO A 51 -3.54 17.80 -0.07
C PRO A 51 -2.11 18.04 0.41
N ALA A 52 -1.26 17.04 0.23
CA ALA A 52 0.17 17.07 0.51
C ALA A 52 0.95 16.62 -0.74
N GLU A 53 2.13 17.21 -0.93
CA GLU A 53 3.03 16.83 -2.02
C GLU A 53 3.92 15.67 -1.56
N PHE A 54 3.87 14.56 -2.31
CA PHE A 54 4.65 13.35 -2.00
C PHE A 54 5.63 13.08 -3.13
N HIS A 55 6.88 12.76 -2.77
CA HIS A 55 7.93 12.49 -3.76
C HIS A 55 8.32 11.01 -3.84
N HIS A 56 8.36 10.33 -2.69
CA HIS A 56 8.85 8.96 -2.58
C HIS A 56 7.92 8.13 -1.71
N MET A 57 7.69 6.89 -2.14
CA MET A 57 7.06 5.85 -1.35
C MET A 57 8.05 4.70 -1.21
N HIS A 58 8.35 4.28 0.02
CA HIS A 58 9.04 3.03 0.29
C HIS A 58 8.06 2.04 0.89
N LEU A 59 7.84 0.91 0.22
CA LEU A 59 6.87 -0.11 0.61
C LEU A 59 7.52 -1.50 0.58
N ALA A 60 7.48 -2.20 1.71
CA ALA A 60 7.96 -3.58 1.81
C ALA A 60 9.42 -3.80 1.33
N GLY A 61 10.31 -2.81 1.51
CA GLY A 61 11.69 -2.89 1.01
C GLY A 61 11.87 -2.40 -0.42
N CYS A 62 10.80 -1.95 -1.09
CA CYS A 62 10.85 -1.44 -2.46
C CYS A 62 10.71 0.09 -2.47
N ASP A 63 11.62 0.77 -3.17
CA ASP A 63 11.45 2.18 -3.53
C ASP A 63 10.53 2.29 -4.74
N LEU A 64 9.42 3.00 -4.56
CA LEU A 64 8.35 3.15 -5.54
C LEU A 64 8.26 4.62 -5.98
N GLN A 65 8.34 4.82 -7.30
CA GLN A 65 8.10 6.14 -7.89
C GLN A 65 6.61 6.48 -7.85
N LEU A 66 6.28 7.66 -7.36
CA LEU A 66 4.92 8.18 -7.36
C LEU A 66 4.66 8.97 -8.65
N HIS A 67 3.49 8.76 -9.23
CA HIS A 67 3.01 9.45 -10.43
C HIS A 67 1.73 10.23 -10.12
N THR A 68 1.62 11.45 -10.64
CA THR A 68 0.45 12.32 -10.48
C THR A 68 0.29 13.24 -11.69
N ASP A 69 -0.95 13.62 -12.00
CA ASP A 69 -1.26 14.63 -13.01
C ASP A 69 -1.16 16.06 -12.43
N ASP A 70 -1.25 16.21 -11.10
CA ASP A 70 -1.13 17.47 -10.39
C ASP A 70 -0.49 17.26 -8.99
N PRO A 71 0.76 17.70 -8.77
CA PRO A 71 1.45 17.60 -7.49
C PRO A 71 0.70 18.21 -6.30
N LYS A 72 -0.17 19.20 -6.54
CA LYS A 72 -0.94 19.89 -5.49
C LYS A 72 -2.27 19.21 -5.15
N SER A 73 -2.67 18.19 -5.92
CA SER A 73 -3.93 17.47 -5.71
C SER A 73 -3.92 16.57 -4.48
N GLY A 74 -2.74 16.18 -4.01
CA GLY A 74 -2.58 15.15 -2.99
C GLY A 74 -2.95 13.74 -3.46
N GLN A 75 -3.14 13.53 -4.77
CA GLN A 75 -3.47 12.25 -5.40
C GLN A 75 -2.27 11.72 -6.18
N TYR A 76 -1.90 10.46 -5.94
CA TYR A 76 -0.75 9.82 -6.56
C TYR A 76 -1.07 8.36 -6.87
N SER A 77 -0.31 7.77 -7.80
CA SER A 77 -0.34 6.34 -8.05
C SER A 77 1.04 5.76 -8.29
N THR A 78 1.18 4.46 -8.06
CA THR A 78 2.41 3.70 -8.33
C THR A 78 2.06 2.23 -8.57
N GLU A 79 3.04 1.44 -9.04
CA GLU A 79 2.92 -0.01 -9.17
C GLU A 79 3.91 -0.70 -8.23
N TRP A 80 3.41 -1.66 -7.45
CA TRP A 80 4.23 -2.51 -6.60
C TRP A 80 4.27 -3.94 -7.16
N ASN A 81 5.48 -4.46 -7.38
CA ASN A 81 5.72 -5.81 -7.87
C ASN A 81 6.19 -6.71 -6.72
N THR A 82 5.45 -7.79 -6.46
CA THR A 82 5.74 -8.74 -5.37
C THR A 82 6.54 -9.96 -5.83
N THR A 83 7.10 -9.95 -7.05
CA THR A 83 8.03 -10.98 -7.51
C THR A 83 9.27 -11.01 -6.62
N GLY A 84 9.64 -12.20 -6.15
CA GLY A 84 10.77 -12.39 -5.22
C GLY A 84 10.47 -12.10 -3.75
N ILE A 85 9.25 -11.68 -3.41
CA ILE A 85 8.80 -11.58 -2.01
C ILE A 85 8.28 -12.95 -1.56
N ASP A 86 8.82 -13.46 -0.45
CA ASP A 86 8.44 -14.75 0.10
C ASP A 86 7.04 -14.74 0.73
N VAL A 87 6.36 -15.88 0.65
CA VAL A 87 5.06 -16.09 1.30
C VAL A 87 5.25 -16.15 2.82
N CYS A 88 4.38 -15.47 3.58
CA CYS A 88 4.35 -15.62 5.04
C CYS A 88 4.12 -17.09 5.44
N LYS A 89 4.84 -17.56 6.48
CA LYS A 89 4.58 -18.87 7.09
C LYS A 89 3.10 -18.98 7.51
N LYS A 90 2.55 -20.20 7.46
CA LYS A 90 1.16 -20.44 7.86
C LYS A 90 0.95 -19.97 9.32
N GLY A 91 -0.06 -19.14 9.53
CA GLY A 91 -0.35 -18.57 10.85
C GLY A 91 0.53 -17.39 11.25
N ALA A 92 1.44 -16.93 10.38
CA ALA A 92 2.22 -15.72 10.58
C ALA A 92 1.70 -14.56 9.72
N ARG A 93 2.00 -13.33 10.18
CA ARG A 93 1.78 -12.08 9.45
C ARG A 93 3.07 -11.29 9.44
N ASN A 94 3.35 -10.68 8.29
CA ASN A 94 4.45 -9.73 8.16
C ASN A 94 3.87 -8.33 8.25
N ASN A 95 4.51 -7.47 9.05
CA ASN A 95 4.25 -6.04 8.99
C ASN A 95 4.93 -5.50 7.74
N ILE A 96 4.14 -4.87 6.87
CA ILE A 96 4.67 -4.18 5.71
C ILE A 96 4.90 -2.73 6.10
N GLY A 97 6.17 -2.33 6.18
CA GLY A 97 6.54 -0.94 6.40
C GLY A 97 6.16 -0.08 5.20
N LEU A 98 5.52 1.05 5.47
CA LEU A 98 5.26 2.13 4.52
C LEU A 98 5.93 3.39 5.01
N ILE A 99 6.77 3.99 4.17
CA ILE A 99 7.36 5.30 4.41
C ILE A 99 6.93 6.21 3.26
N LEU A 100 6.41 7.38 3.60
CA LEU A 100 6.03 8.42 2.66
C LEU A 100 6.85 9.67 2.97
N GLN A 101 7.54 10.19 1.97
CA GLN A 101 8.24 11.46 2.07
C GLN A 101 7.32 12.60 1.61
N VAL A 102 7.12 13.58 2.50
CA VAL A 102 6.29 14.78 2.28
C VAL A 102 7.19 16.00 2.20
N SER A 103 6.82 16.97 1.36
CA SER A 103 7.45 18.30 1.29
C SER A 103 6.72 19.38 2.10
#